data_AF-A0A7S1VHG1-F1
#
_entry.id   AF-A0A7S1VHG1-F1
#
_cell.length_a   1.000
_cell.length_b   1.000
_cell.length_c   1.000
_cell.angle_alpha   90.00
_cell.angle_beta   90.00
_cell.angle_gamma   90.00
#
_symmetry.space_group_name_H-M   'P 1'
#
loop_
_entity.id
_entity.type
_entity.pdbx_description
1 polymer ?
#
loop_
_entity_poly.entity_id
_entity_poly.type
_entity_poly.pdbx_seq_one_letter_code
_entity_poly.pdbx_strand_id
1 'polypeptide(L)'
;GASFTYKIDYQPAPGSGTVYSLHGTIPRQQGVPKVAALGCFGVDDDANKDDFVASVMAQNADLIVLSGDQTYLHEHLLYGFFELVYTLRDLLKNVPTIVQMDDHDYGLGNLWGAERSGETSGVGFAKPPCLLNMAQQQALGHLP
;
A
#
# COMPACT_ATOMS: atom_id res chain seq x y z
N GLY A 1 24.54 -0.86 -10.79
CA GLY A 1 23.91 -0.60 -12.09
C GLY A 1 23.51 0.87 -12.17
N ALA A 2 23.22 1.38 -13.36
CA ALA A 2 22.64 2.71 -13.49
C ALA A 2 21.30 2.79 -12.74
N SER A 3 20.99 3.90 -12.09
CA SER A 3 19.73 4.17 -11.39
C SER A 3 19.09 5.43 -11.95
N PHE A 4 17.77 5.57 -11.78
CA PHE A 4 17.09 6.85 -11.98
C PHE A 4 17.03 7.58 -10.64
N THR A 5 17.52 8.81 -10.58
CA THR A 5 17.32 9.70 -9.43
C THR A 5 16.00 10.45 -9.62
N TYR A 6 15.19 10.55 -8.57
CA TYR A 6 13.97 11.34 -8.59
C TYR A 6 13.94 12.36 -7.45
N LYS A 7 13.21 13.45 -7.68
CA LYS A 7 12.84 14.44 -6.68
C LYS A 7 11.39 14.83 -6.93
N ILE A 8 10.56 14.72 -5.89
CA ILE A 8 9.17 15.15 -5.88
C ILE A 8 9.09 16.30 -4.89
N ASP A 9 8.72 17.48 -5.39
CA ASP A 9 8.47 18.65 -4.56
C ASP A 9 6.96 18.83 -4.42
N TYR A 10 6.48 18.82 -3.18
CA TYR A 10 5.09 19.07 -2.81
C TYR A 10 4.96 20.43 -2.12
N GLN A 11 4.11 21.27 -2.66
CA GLN A 11 3.75 22.55 -2.07
C GLN A 11 2.26 22.53 -1.70
N PRO A 12 1.90 22.41 -0.40
CA PRO A 12 0.50 22.31 0.00
C PRO A 12 -0.31 23.57 -0.28
N ALA A 13 0.36 24.73 -0.25
CA ALA A 13 -0.24 26.02 -0.59
C ALA A 13 0.70 26.76 -1.57
N PRO A 14 0.40 26.74 -2.88
CA PRO A 14 1.19 27.44 -3.90
C PRO A 14 1.45 28.89 -3.51
N GLY A 15 2.72 29.32 -3.52
CA GLY A 15 3.12 30.69 -3.16
C GLY A 15 3.38 30.95 -1.66
N SER A 16 3.08 30.00 -0.77
CA SER A 16 3.40 30.12 0.67
C SER A 16 4.89 30.06 1.01
N GLY A 17 5.72 29.63 0.05
CA GLY A 17 7.15 29.37 0.25
C GLY A 17 7.49 28.05 0.95
N THR A 18 6.51 27.32 1.49
CA THR A 18 6.74 25.99 2.09
C THR A 18 6.79 24.92 1.00
N VAL A 19 7.90 24.16 0.94
CA VAL A 19 8.08 23.05 -0.01
C VAL A 19 8.58 21.83 0.76
N TYR A 20 7.89 20.70 0.59
CA TYR A 20 8.30 19.39 1.07
C TYR A 20 8.96 18.62 -0.08
N SER A 21 10.18 18.13 0.10
CA SER A 21 10.91 17.41 -0.95
C SER A 21 11.12 15.95 -0.57
N LEU A 22 10.58 15.04 -1.37
CA LEU A 22 10.95 13.63 -1.35
C LEU A 22 11.97 13.36 -2.46
N HIS A 23 13.07 12.70 -2.15
CA HIS A 23 14.08 12.31 -3.13
C HIS A 23 14.51 10.88 -2.90
N GLY A 24 14.92 10.22 -3.98
CA GLY A 24 15.35 8.83 -3.92
C GLY A 24 15.91 8.33 -5.24
N THR A 25 16.15 7.03 -5.28
CA THR A 25 16.63 6.35 -6.48
C THR A 25 15.76 5.15 -6.80
N ILE A 26 15.39 5.02 -8.06
CA ILE A 26 14.78 3.81 -8.60
C ILE A 26 15.88 3.03 -9.31
N PRO A 27 16.20 1.80 -8.87
CA PRO A 27 17.18 0.97 -9.56
C PRO A 27 16.71 0.70 -10.99
N ARG A 28 17.61 0.77 -11.98
CA ARG A 28 17.26 0.26 -13.31
C ARG A 28 17.28 -1.26 -13.26
N GLN A 29 16.19 -1.85 -13.72
CA GLN A 29 16.09 -3.29 -13.90
C GLN A 29 17.27 -3.79 -14.75
N GLN A 30 17.92 -4.85 -14.29
CA GLN A 30 19.00 -5.54 -15.01
C GLN A 30 18.71 -7.03 -15.06
N GLY A 31 18.79 -7.64 -16.24
CA GLY A 31 18.60 -9.09 -16.41
C GLY A 31 17.12 -9.49 -16.44
N VAL A 32 16.74 -10.52 -15.68
CA VAL A 32 15.34 -10.99 -15.58
C VAL A 32 14.64 -10.21 -14.45
N PRO A 33 13.47 -9.59 -14.70
CA PRO A 33 12.75 -8.84 -13.67
C PRO A 33 12.34 -9.72 -12.49
N LYS A 34 12.55 -9.22 -11.28
CA LYS A 34 12.10 -9.85 -10.04
C LYS A 34 10.92 -9.10 -9.46
N VAL A 35 9.82 -9.82 -9.22
CA VAL A 35 8.60 -9.25 -8.63
C VAL A 35 8.37 -9.88 -7.26
N ALA A 36 8.22 -9.05 -6.23
CA ALA A 36 7.72 -9.47 -4.94
C ALA A 36 6.21 -9.24 -4.90
N ALA A 37 5.43 -10.32 -4.84
CA ALA A 37 3.98 -10.26 -4.64
C ALA A 37 3.68 -10.46 -3.16
N LEU A 38 3.08 -9.47 -2.52
CA LEU A 38 2.77 -9.44 -1.09
C LEU A 38 1.27 -9.13 -0.90
N GLY A 39 0.67 -9.60 0.18
CA GLY A 39 -0.74 -9.34 0.49
C GLY A 39 -1.15 -10.04 1.78
N CYS A 40 -2.41 -9.88 2.18
CA CYS A 40 -2.98 -10.49 3.39
C CYS A 40 -2.17 -10.15 4.64
N PHE A 41 -1.92 -8.86 4.84
CA PHE A 41 -1.26 -8.32 6.02
C PHE A 41 -2.22 -8.37 7.21
N GLY A 42 -2.23 -9.53 7.88
CA GLY A 42 -3.06 -9.85 9.04
C GLY A 42 -2.92 -8.87 10.21
N VAL A 43 -3.85 -8.95 11.15
CA VAL A 43 -3.78 -8.20 12.43
C VAL A 43 -2.81 -8.80 13.43
N ASP A 44 -2.39 -10.05 13.22
CA ASP A 44 -1.55 -10.77 14.18
C ASP A 44 -0.16 -10.13 14.27
N ASP A 45 0.17 -9.70 15.49
CA ASP A 45 1.42 -9.11 15.93
C ASP A 45 2.47 -10.17 16.32
N ASP A 46 2.14 -11.45 16.19
CA ASP A 46 3.06 -12.58 16.44
C ASP A 46 4.20 -12.65 15.42
N ALA A 47 4.00 -12.09 14.21
CA ALA A 47 5.03 -12.06 13.18
C ALA A 47 5.94 -10.83 13.35
N ASN A 48 7.26 -11.06 13.45
CA ASN A 48 8.22 -9.97 13.43
C ASN A 48 8.25 -9.29 12.06
N LYS A 49 7.63 -8.11 11.99
CA LYS A 49 7.52 -7.30 10.77
C LYS A 49 8.88 -6.86 10.23
N ASP A 50 9.89 -6.66 11.09
CA ASP A 50 11.24 -6.28 10.67
C ASP A 50 11.94 -7.43 9.93
N ASP A 51 11.80 -8.66 10.44
CA ASP A 51 12.37 -9.86 9.80
C ASP A 51 11.70 -10.14 8.45
N PHE A 52 10.39 -9.90 8.35
CA PHE A 52 9.66 -9.95 7.09
C PHE A 52 10.22 -8.95 6.07
N VAL A 53 10.35 -7.67 6.45
CA VAL A 53 10.88 -6.63 5.57
C VAL A 53 12.31 -6.94 5.14
N ALA A 54 13.17 -7.37 6.07
CA ALA A 54 14.54 -7.77 5.77
C ALA A 54 14.60 -8.95 4.78
N SER A 55 13.72 -9.94 4.94
CA SER A 55 13.64 -11.11 4.06
C SER A 55 13.23 -10.73 2.63
N VAL A 56 12.27 -9.82 2.49
CA VAL A 56 11.84 -9.29 1.18
C VAL A 56 12.95 -8.45 0.54
N MET A 57 13.60 -7.58 1.32
CA MET A 57 14.74 -6.77 0.83
C MET A 57 15.87 -7.64 0.30
N ALA A 58 16.17 -8.77 0.95
CA ALA A 58 17.21 -9.70 0.52
C ALA A 58 16.94 -10.34 -0.86
N GLN A 59 15.67 -10.37 -1.31
CA GLN A 59 15.34 -10.86 -2.66
C GLN A 59 15.76 -9.90 -3.77
N ASN A 60 15.98 -8.62 -3.44
CA ASN A 60 16.31 -7.54 -4.37
C ASN A 60 15.30 -7.47 -5.53
N ALA A 61 14.03 -7.28 -5.17
CA ALA A 61 12.93 -7.13 -6.13
C ALA A 61 13.03 -5.80 -6.90
N ASP A 62 12.68 -5.82 -8.18
CA ASP A 62 12.59 -4.65 -9.05
C ASP A 62 11.21 -3.97 -8.96
N LEU A 63 10.19 -4.72 -8.53
CA LEU A 63 8.81 -4.29 -8.41
C LEU A 63 8.16 -5.01 -7.22
N ILE A 64 7.36 -4.27 -6.45
CA ILE A 64 6.44 -4.85 -5.46
C ILE A 64 5.02 -4.76 -6.00
N VAL A 65 4.27 -5.83 -5.84
CA VAL A 65 2.83 -5.86 -6.09
C VAL A 65 2.16 -6.22 -4.77
N LEU A 66 1.46 -5.24 -4.19
CA LEU A 66 0.56 -5.46 -3.06
C LEU A 66 -0.79 -5.89 -3.63
N SER A 67 -1.19 -7.14 -3.40
CA SER A 67 -2.27 -7.78 -4.17
C SER A 67 -3.66 -7.69 -3.55
N GLY A 68 -3.79 -7.16 -2.33
CA GLY A 68 -5.05 -7.20 -1.59
C GLY A 68 -4.81 -7.42 -0.10
N ASP A 69 -5.79 -7.05 0.71
CA ASP A 69 -5.79 -7.22 2.17
C ASP A 69 -4.57 -6.58 2.82
N GLN A 70 -4.40 -5.28 2.57
CA GLN A 70 -3.38 -4.40 3.14
C GLN A 70 -3.62 -4.23 4.64
N THR A 71 -4.88 -4.34 5.07
CA THR A 71 -5.24 -4.37 6.48
C THR A 71 -6.55 -5.12 6.71
N TYR A 72 -6.64 -5.77 7.86
CA TYR A 72 -7.88 -6.30 8.41
C TYR A 72 -8.42 -5.43 9.56
N LEU A 73 -7.95 -4.18 9.71
CA LEU A 73 -8.46 -3.22 10.69
C LEU A 73 -9.72 -2.53 10.18
N HIS A 74 -10.83 -3.25 10.29
CA HIS A 74 -12.10 -2.95 9.63
C HIS A 74 -12.75 -1.62 10.03
N GLU A 75 -12.49 -1.15 11.25
CA GLU A 75 -13.03 0.13 11.75
C GLU A 75 -12.03 1.29 11.65
N HIS A 76 -10.78 0.98 11.29
CA HIS A 76 -9.65 1.89 11.33
C HIS A 76 -8.79 1.76 10.07
N LEU A 77 -9.43 1.63 8.89
CA LEU A 77 -8.77 1.46 7.60
C LEU A 77 -7.57 2.40 7.40
N LEU A 78 -7.77 3.70 7.66
CA LEU A 78 -6.70 4.70 7.48
C LEU A 78 -5.48 4.40 8.37
N TYR A 79 -5.72 3.99 9.62
CA TYR A 79 -4.64 3.59 10.51
C TYR A 79 -3.94 2.32 10.02
N GLY A 80 -4.69 1.31 9.58
CA GLY A 80 -4.13 0.08 9.01
C GLY A 80 -3.28 0.34 7.76
N PHE A 81 -3.72 1.22 6.87
CA PHE A 81 -2.93 1.66 5.71
C PHE A 81 -1.65 2.38 6.13
N PHE A 82 -1.70 3.27 7.11
CA PHE A 82 -0.50 3.93 7.60
C PHE A 82 0.46 2.96 8.29
N GLU A 83 -0.06 2.00 9.04
CA GLU A 83 0.73 0.94 9.65
C GLU A 83 1.46 0.12 8.58
N LEU A 84 0.78 -0.27 7.51
CA LEU A 84 1.39 -0.97 6.39
C LEU A 84 2.50 -0.14 5.72
N VAL A 85 2.20 1.12 5.36
CA VAL A 85 3.18 2.00 4.71
C VAL A 85 4.38 2.24 5.61
N TYR A 86 4.16 2.42 6.92
CA TYR A 86 5.23 2.56 7.90
C TYR A 86 6.09 1.31 8.00
N THR A 87 5.45 0.13 8.05
CA THR A 87 6.12 -1.17 8.09
C THR A 87 6.99 -1.37 6.86
N LEU A 88 6.45 -1.11 5.66
CA LEU A 88 7.13 -1.32 4.39
C LEU A 88 8.01 -0.15 3.95
N ARG A 89 8.16 0.91 4.76
CA ARG A 89 8.80 2.19 4.34
C ARG A 89 10.17 2.01 3.67
N ASP A 90 10.95 1.04 4.14
CA ASP A 90 12.31 0.81 3.64
C ASP A 90 12.33 0.11 2.29
N LEU A 91 11.27 -0.63 1.95
CA LEU A 91 11.01 -1.18 0.63
C LEU A 91 10.43 -0.10 -0.30
N LEU A 92 9.32 0.52 0.13
CA LEU A 92 8.52 1.43 -0.68
C LEU A 92 9.28 2.71 -1.08
N LYS A 93 10.29 3.12 -0.30
CA LYS A 93 11.12 4.29 -0.63
C LYS A 93 11.97 4.11 -1.89
N ASN A 94 12.32 2.88 -2.27
CA ASN A 94 13.29 2.60 -3.34
C ASN A 94 12.77 1.62 -4.40
N VAL A 95 11.70 0.87 -4.11
CA VAL A 95 11.16 -0.13 -5.04
C VAL A 95 9.78 0.36 -5.52
N PRO A 96 9.60 0.57 -6.84
CA PRO A 96 8.30 0.87 -7.41
C PRO A 96 7.26 -0.15 -6.91
N THR A 97 6.11 0.34 -6.50
CA THR A 97 5.07 -0.49 -5.89
C THR A 97 3.73 -0.26 -6.56
N ILE A 98 3.09 -1.35 -6.98
CA ILE A 98 1.70 -1.36 -7.44
C ILE A 98 0.85 -1.84 -6.26
N VAL A 99 -0.23 -1.13 -5.98
CA VAL A 99 -1.17 -1.49 -4.91
C VAL A 99 -2.52 -1.80 -5.53
N GLN A 100 -2.95 -3.05 -5.37
CA GLN A 100 -4.29 -3.51 -5.67
C GLN A 100 -5.03 -3.70 -4.35
N MET A 101 -6.25 -3.19 -4.30
CA MET A 101 -7.11 -3.21 -3.13
C MET A 101 -8.10 -4.39 -3.24
N ASP A 102 -8.43 -5.04 -2.12
CA ASP A 102 -9.42 -6.14 -2.03
C ASP A 102 -10.51 -5.87 -0.97
N ASP A 103 -11.42 -6.81 -0.75
CA ASP A 103 -12.62 -6.67 0.07
C ASP A 103 -12.35 -6.16 1.51
N HIS A 104 -11.22 -6.55 2.12
CA HIS A 104 -10.81 -6.06 3.43
C HIS A 104 -10.26 -4.63 3.43
N ASP A 105 -9.79 -4.14 2.29
CA ASP A 105 -9.31 -2.75 2.13
C ASP A 105 -10.46 -1.77 1.86
N TYR A 106 -11.52 -2.27 1.21
CA TYR A 106 -12.73 -1.51 0.91
C TYR A 106 -13.77 -1.59 2.01
N GLY A 107 -13.79 -2.70 2.74
CA GLY A 107 -14.86 -2.96 3.67
C GLY A 107 -16.16 -3.33 3.02
N LEU A 108 -16.12 -4.08 1.92
CA LEU A 108 -17.30 -4.59 1.26
C LEU A 108 -17.06 -6.04 0.89
N GLY A 109 -17.82 -6.98 1.48
CA GLY A 109 -17.62 -8.43 1.27
C GLY A 109 -17.79 -8.93 -0.16
N ASN A 110 -18.16 -8.04 -1.07
CA ASN A 110 -17.85 -8.24 -2.46
C ASN A 110 -17.66 -6.89 -3.18
N LEU A 111 -16.41 -6.59 -3.56
CA LEU A 111 -16.08 -5.43 -4.38
C LEU A 111 -16.67 -5.51 -5.81
N TRP A 112 -16.90 -6.71 -6.31
CA TRP A 112 -17.33 -7.04 -7.68
C TRP A 112 -18.84 -7.33 -7.81
N GLY A 113 -19.62 -7.17 -6.74
CA GLY A 113 -21.09 -7.16 -6.81
C GLY A 113 -21.79 -8.50 -7.07
N ALA A 114 -21.10 -9.65 -6.97
CA ALA A 114 -21.76 -10.96 -6.98
C ALA A 114 -22.24 -11.32 -5.56
N GLU A 115 -23.50 -11.73 -5.38
CA GLU A 115 -23.98 -12.10 -4.05
C GLU A 115 -23.17 -13.29 -3.49
N ARG A 116 -22.59 -13.14 -2.30
CA ARG A 116 -22.05 -14.27 -1.53
C ARG A 116 -23.05 -14.66 -0.45
N SER A 117 -23.59 -15.87 -0.60
CA SER A 117 -24.45 -16.52 0.38
C SER A 117 -23.63 -17.03 1.57
N GLY A 118 -23.70 -16.32 2.70
CA GLY A 118 -23.56 -16.93 4.03
C GLY A 118 -22.17 -17.27 4.58
N GLU A 119 -21.08 -16.95 3.90
CA GLU A 119 -19.73 -17.13 4.47
C GLU A 119 -19.27 -15.87 5.22
N THR A 120 -18.74 -16.05 6.43
CA THR A 120 -18.20 -14.98 7.31
C THR A 120 -16.71 -14.69 7.07
N SER A 121 -16.06 -15.42 6.17
CA SER A 121 -14.71 -15.13 5.67
C SER A 121 -14.84 -14.47 4.31
N GLY A 122 -14.39 -13.22 4.19
CA GLY A 122 -14.63 -12.38 3.01
C GLY A 122 -15.87 -11.49 3.13
N VAL A 123 -16.27 -11.15 4.36
CA VAL A 123 -17.29 -10.12 4.62
C VAL A 123 -16.58 -8.81 4.94
N GLY A 124 -16.10 -8.13 3.92
CA GLY A 124 -15.90 -6.69 4.03
C GLY A 124 -17.12 -6.02 4.70
N PHE A 125 -16.82 -4.94 5.43
CA PHE A 125 -17.60 -4.34 6.50
C PHE A 125 -19.11 -4.23 6.29
N ALA A 126 -19.84 -4.43 7.39
CA ALA A 126 -21.26 -4.05 7.52
C ALA A 126 -21.45 -2.53 7.72
N LYS A 127 -20.63 -1.68 7.08
CA LYS A 127 -20.64 -0.21 7.28
C LYS A 127 -20.75 0.54 5.96
N PRO A 128 -21.45 1.71 5.93
CA PRO A 128 -21.73 2.43 4.70
C PRO A 128 -20.43 2.98 4.04
N PRO A 129 -20.46 3.20 2.71
CA PRO A 129 -19.30 3.57 1.88
C PRO A 129 -18.66 4.94 2.19
N CYS A 130 -18.98 5.60 3.31
CA CYS A 130 -18.40 6.88 3.69
C CYS A 130 -16.92 6.78 4.10
N LEU A 131 -16.47 5.64 4.67
CA LEU A 131 -15.06 5.40 4.99
C LEU A 131 -14.19 5.29 3.72
N LEU A 132 -14.77 4.77 2.63
CA LEU A 132 -14.12 4.59 1.33
C LEU A 132 -13.71 5.94 0.71
N ASN A 133 -14.61 6.92 0.77
CA ASN A 133 -14.33 8.27 0.28
C ASN A 133 -13.14 8.90 1.02
N MET A 134 -12.92 8.58 2.30
CA MET A 134 -11.79 9.12 3.06
C MET A 134 -10.46 8.49 2.64
N ALA A 135 -10.40 7.16 2.51
CA ALA A 135 -9.19 6.48 2.07
C ALA A 135 -8.81 6.85 0.63
N GLN A 136 -9.78 6.89 -0.29
CA GLN A 136 -9.54 7.37 -1.66
C GLN A 136 -9.16 8.84 -1.71
N GLN A 137 -9.82 9.74 -0.96
CA GLN A 137 -9.42 11.16 -0.92
C GLN A 137 -8.00 11.36 -0.39
N GLN A 138 -7.57 10.59 0.60
CA GLN A 138 -6.24 10.75 1.18
C GLN A 138 -5.12 10.08 0.38
N ALA A 139 -5.37 8.90 -0.21
CA ALA A 139 -4.37 8.17 -0.99
C ALA A 139 -4.33 8.58 -2.47
N LEU A 140 -5.46 8.99 -3.05
CA LEU A 140 -5.63 9.20 -4.49
C LEU A 140 -6.22 10.58 -4.83
N GLY A 141 -6.64 11.39 -3.85
CA GLY A 141 -7.30 12.67 -4.09
C GLY A 141 -6.41 13.74 -4.75
N HIS A 142 -5.11 13.48 -4.84
CA HIS A 142 -4.14 14.31 -5.55
C HIS A 142 -3.60 13.65 -6.84
N LEU A 143 -4.11 12.47 -7.22
CA LEU A 143 -3.81 11.88 -8.53
C LEU A 143 -4.71 12.56 -9.57
N PRO A 144 -4.17 12.97 -10.74
CA PRO A 144 -4.92 13.69 -11.76
C PRO A 144 -6.06 12.88 -12.36
#